data_AF-A0A6H1FUN3-F1
#
_entry.id   AF-A0A6H1FUN3-F1
#
_cell.length_a   1.000
_cell.length_b   1.000
_cell.length_c   1.000
_cell.angle_alpha   90.00
_cell.angle_beta   90.00
_cell.angle_gamma   90.00
#
_symmetry.space_group_name_H-M   'P 1'
#
loop_
_entity.id
_entity.type
_entity.pdbx_description
1 polymer ?
#
loop_
_entity_poly.entity_id
_entity_poly.type
_entity_poly.pdbx_seq_one_letter_code
_entity_poly.pdbx_strand_id
1 'polypeptide(L)' 'MKYALITDGIVVNTVIWDGQGHIFDDYEIVKIDDAPYGIGWFYEEGGVSILNKTLTNQMFTKDFDQSWD' A
#
# COMPACT_ATOMS: atom_id res chain seq x y z
N MET A 1 0.63 7.56 17.96
CA MET A 1 -0.16 6.86 16.93
C MET A 1 0.80 6.40 15.84
N LYS A 2 0.46 5.36 15.07
CA LYS A 2 1.35 4.90 13.99
C LYS A 2 0.83 5.41 12.65
N TYR A 3 1.72 5.94 11.83
CA TYR A 3 1.40 6.48 10.52
C TYR A 3 2.27 5.85 9.44
N ALA A 4 1.69 5.63 8.26
CA ALA A 4 2.40 5.37 7.03
C ALA A 4 2.65 6.70 6.30
N LEU A 5 3.87 6.88 5.81
CA LEU A 5 4.23 7.94 4.88
C LEU A 5 4.23 7.37 3.48
N ILE A 6 3.49 8.01 2.57
CA ILE A 6 3.22 7.49 1.23
C ILE A 6 3.71 8.49 0.18
N THR A 7 4.34 7.95 -0.87
CA THR A 7 4.76 8.68 -2.07
C THR A 7 4.43 7.81 -3.28
N ASP A 8 3.81 8.41 -4.31
CA ASP A 8 3.41 7.70 -5.53
C ASP A 8 2.58 6.43 -5.27
N GLY A 9 1.71 6.47 -4.24
CA GLY A 9 0.89 5.33 -3.83
C GLY A 9 1.66 4.19 -3.13
N ILE A 10 2.92 4.41 -2.73
CA ILE A 10 3.77 3.42 -2.06
C ILE A 10 4.11 3.90 -0.65
N VAL A 11 3.96 3.03 0.34
CA VAL A 11 4.44 3.27 1.71
C VAL A 11 5.96 3.28 1.72
N VAL A 12 6.56 4.45 1.95
CA VAL A 12 8.02 4.62 2.00
C VAL A 12 8.58 4.55 3.42
N ASN A 13 7.75 4.82 4.43
CA ASN A 13 8.16 4.75 5.83
C ASN A 13 6.95 4.53 6.76
N THR A 14 7.22 4.07 7.99
CA THR A 14 6.25 4.07 9.08
C THR A 14 6.81 4.76 10.31
N VAL A 15 6.07 5.71 10.87
CA VAL A 15 6.52 6.53 12.01
C VAL A 15 5.55 6.46 13.17
N ILE A 16 6.07 6.64 14.38
CA ILE A 16 5.25 6.93 15.56
C ILE A 16 5.22 8.43 15.73
N TRP A 17 4.03 9.01 15.67
CA TRP A 17 3.83 10.46 15.74
C TRP A 17 2.54 10.79 16.49
N ASP A 18 2.42 12.01 16.99
CA ASP A 18 1.25 12.54 17.69
C ASP A 18 0.23 13.19 16.75
N GLY A 19 0.57 13.33 15.46
CA GLY A 19 -0.28 13.96 14.46
C GLY A 19 -0.25 15.49 14.49
N GLN A 20 0.68 16.09 15.24
CA GLN A 20 0.79 17.55 15.38
C GLN A 20 2.03 18.11 14.68
N GLY A 21 1.84 19.25 14.00
CA GLY A 21 2.88 19.94 13.24
C GLY A 21 2.96 19.53 11.77
N HIS A 22 3.89 20.15 11.06
CA HIS A 22 4.05 20.07 9.59
C HIS A 22 5.40 19.41 9.24
N ILE A 23 5.60 18.19 9.72
CA ILE A 23 6.90 17.49 9.63
C ILE A 23 7.00 16.64 8.37
N PHE A 24 5.85 16.22 7.83
CA PHE A 24 5.75 15.25 6.74
C PHE A 24 4.81 15.74 5.62
N ASP A 25 4.69 17.05 5.43
CA ASP A 25 3.76 17.67 4.46
C ASP A 25 4.05 17.29 3.00
N ASP A 26 5.28 16.83 2.70
CA ASP A 26 5.66 16.30 1.39
C ASP A 26 5.14 14.88 1.14
N TYR A 27 4.48 14.26 2.12
CA TYR A 27 3.98 12.89 2.06
C TYR A 27 2.47 12.86 2.25
N GLU A 28 1.84 11.86 1.65
CA GLU A 28 0.51 11.45 2.08
C GLU A 28 0.63 10.66 3.39
N ILE A 29 -0.14 11.06 4.40
CA ILE A 29 -0.05 10.53 5.77
C ILE A 29 -1.33 9.78 6.11
N VAL A 30 -1.21 8.48 6.35
CA VAL A 30 -2.33 7.62 6.72
C VAL A 30 -2.09 7.00 8.08
N LYS A 31 -3.10 7.05 8.96
CA LYS A 31 -3.06 6.42 10.28
C LYS A 31 -3.26 4.90 10.15
N ILE A 32 -2.40 4.11 10.78
CA ILE A 32 -2.31 2.65 10.55
C ILE A 32 -2.33 1.83 11.84
N ASP A 33 -2.99 2.34 12.90
CA ASP A 33 -2.83 1.93 14.30
C ASP A 33 -2.76 0.42 14.59
N ASP A 34 -3.40 -0.45 13.79
CA ASP A 34 -3.39 -1.92 13.98
C ASP A 34 -3.16 -2.74 12.69
N ALA A 35 -2.83 -2.09 11.57
CA ALA A 35 -2.65 -2.77 10.30
C ALA A 35 -1.16 -2.99 9.98
N PRO A 36 -0.78 -4.17 9.45
CA PRO A 36 0.61 -4.51 9.19
C PRO A 36 1.13 -3.84 7.91
N TYR A 37 1.09 -2.51 7.81
CA TYR A 37 1.72 -1.82 6.69
C TYR A 37 3.25 -1.92 6.82
N GLY A 38 3.88 -2.45 5.79
CA GLY A 38 5.33 -2.46 5.64
C GLY A 38 5.79 -1.44 4.60
N ILE A 39 7.07 -1.11 4.65
CA ILE A 39 7.72 -0.33 3.60
C ILE A 39 7.65 -1.11 2.28
N GLY A 40 7.32 -0.42 1.18
CA GLY A 40 7.16 -0.99 -0.16
C GLY A 40 5.75 -1.51 -0.46
N TRP A 41 4.79 -1.33 0.45
CA TRP A 41 3.40 -1.73 0.22
C TRP A 41 2.67 -0.67 -0.60
N PHE A 42 1.76 -1.11 -1.48
CA PHE A 42 0.88 -0.18 -2.20
C PHE A 42 -0.27 0.23 -1.30
N TYR A 43 -0.54 1.54 -1.28
CA TYR A 43 -1.72 2.11 -0.68
C TYR A 43 -2.74 2.39 -1.78
N GLU A 44 -3.93 1.81 -1.68
CA GLU A 44 -5.06 2.15 -2.55
C GLU A 44 -6.16 2.81 -1.71
N GLU A 45 -6.73 3.89 -2.25
CA GLU A 45 -7.78 4.66 -1.57
C GLU A 45 -9.02 3.75 -1.36
N GLY A 46 -9.23 3.30 -0.11
CA GLY A 46 -10.30 2.35 0.24
C GLY A 46 -9.84 1.00 0.77
N GLY A 47 -8.53 0.70 0.77
CA GLY A 47 -7.99 -0.52 1.36
C GLY A 47 -6.53 -0.80 0.99
N VAL A 48 -5.83 -1.53 1.85
CA VAL A 48 -4.43 -1.90 1.62
C VAL A 48 -4.36 -3.11 0.71
N SER A 49 -3.99 -2.89 -0.54
CA SER A 49 -3.71 -3.98 -1.47
C SER A 49 -2.23 -4.36 -1.32
N ILE A 50 -1.96 -5.51 -0.68
CA ILE A 50 -0.59 -6.09 -0.62
C ILE A 50 -0.25 -6.69 -1.99
N LEU A 51 -0.08 -5.84 -3.00
CA LEU A 51 0.35 -6.29 -4.32
C LEU A 51 1.87 -6.46 -4.30
N ASN A 52 2.33 -7.63 -3.85
CA ASN A 52 3.62 -8.13 -4.31
C ASN A 52 3.51 -8.27 -5.83
N LYS A 53 4.18 -7.39 -6.59
CA LYS A 53 4.16 -7.33 -8.06
C LYS A 53 4.51 -8.68 -8.74
N THR A 54 5.08 -9.62 -8.00
CA THR A 54 5.36 -10.99 -8.43
C THR A 54 4.11 -11.89 -8.51
N LEU A 55 3.05 -11.62 -7.75
CA LEU A 55 1.82 -12.44 -7.73
C LEU A 55 0.73 -11.93 -8.69
N THR A 56 0.75 -10.66 -9.07
CA THR A 56 -0.24 -10.09 -10.01
C THR A 56 -0.08 -10.62 -11.43
N ASN A 57 1.13 -10.99 -11.85
CA ASN A 57 1.35 -11.64 -13.14
C ASN A 57 0.83 -13.10 -13.20
N GLN A 58 0.40 -13.71 -12.10
CA GLN A 58 -0.19 -15.06 -12.09
C GLN A 58 -1.71 -15.07 -11.91
N MET A 59 -2.31 -13.98 -11.40
CA MET A 59 -3.77 -13.91 -11.20
C MET A 59 -4.54 -13.42 -12.42
N PHE A 60 -3.92 -12.66 -13.34
CA PHE A 60 -4.58 -12.22 -14.59
C PHE A 60 -4.35 -13.13 -15.80
N THR A 61 -3.46 -14.13 -15.71
CA THR A 61 -3.21 -15.07 -16.83
C THR A 61 -4.02 -16.36 -16.75
N LYS A 62 -4.80 -16.57 -15.66
CA LYS A 62 -5.54 -17.84 -15.47
C LYS A 62 -6.93 -17.85 -16.11
N ASP A 63 -7.45 -16.68 -16.51
CA ASP A 63 -8.80 -16.56 -17.10
C ASP A 63 -8.80 -16.35 -18.63
N PHE A 64 -7.68 -16.60 -19.31
CA PHE A 64 -7.64 -16.60 -20.78
C PHE A 64 -7.17 -17.96 -21.32
N ASP A 65 -7.88 -19.02 -20.96
CA ASP A 65 -7.88 -20.26 -21.74
C ASP A 65 -9.34 -20.68 -22.01
N GLN A 66 -9.98 -19.94 -22.92
CA GLN A 66 -11.17 -20.42 -23.61
C GLN A 66 -10.74 -20.98 -24.97
N SER A 67 -10.13 -22.16 -24.95
CA SER A 67 -10.07 -23.04 -26.11
C SER A 67 -11.05 -24.19 -25.88
N TRP A 68 -12.24 -24.06 -26.45
CA TRP A 68 -13.16 -25.17 -26.63
C TRP A 68 -12.76 -25.89 -27.93
N ASP A 69 -12.10 -27.05 -27.80
CA ASP A 69 -12.03 -28.08 -28.84
C ASP A 69 -12.58 -29.40 -28.27
#